data_AF-S7NUV2-F1
#
_entry.id   AF-S7NUV2-F1
#
_cell.length_a   1.000
_cell.length_b   1.000
_cell.length_c   1.000
_cell.angle_alpha   90.00
_cell.angle_beta   90.00
_cell.angle_gamma   90.00
#
_symmetry.space_group_name_H-M   'P 1'
#
loop_
_entity.id
_entity.type
_entity.pdbx_description
1 polymer ?
#
loop_
_entity_poly.entity_id
_entity_poly.type
_entity_poly.pdbx_seq_one_letter_code
_entity_poly.pdbx_strand_id
1 'polypeptide(L)'
;MSSLTTMKLLKTRVQCRLALHKQFGSLEYGIVPVTSDCHYLFPAKVVSRLVKWVTIAHEDYVELHFTKDIVEAGLAADTNLYYMALVERGTAKLQAAVVLNPGYSFIPLIFQLCLNWKGEKTNSNADNIRAMESEANVCYKELCGPRPGHQLLTNQLQRLCVLLDVYLETEIHDDSMEGPKEFPQEKTCLRLFRGPSRMKPFKYNHPQGFFSHC
;
A
#
# COMPACT_ATOMS: atom_id res chain seq x y z
N MET A 1 -2.94 36.27 -2.75
CA MET A 1 -1.86 35.38 -3.24
C MET A 1 -1.11 36.10 -4.35
N SER A 2 0.23 36.14 -4.31
CA SER A 2 1.03 36.76 -5.38
C SER A 2 1.05 35.85 -6.62
N SER A 3 1.06 36.43 -7.83
CA SER A 3 1.08 35.69 -9.09
C SER A 3 2.23 34.67 -9.20
N LEU A 4 3.35 34.94 -8.51
CA LEU A 4 4.51 34.05 -8.45
C LEU A 4 4.23 32.75 -7.67
N THR A 5 3.44 32.80 -6.60
CA THR A 5 3.07 31.62 -5.81
C THR A 5 2.11 30.73 -6.60
N THR A 6 1.15 31.33 -7.30
CA THR A 6 0.22 30.60 -8.19
C THR A 6 0.97 29.86 -9.29
N MET A 7 1.94 30.53 -9.95
CA MET A 7 2.74 29.90 -10.99
C MET A 7 3.59 28.72 -10.49
N LYS A 8 4.15 28.81 -9.27
CA LYS A 8 4.90 27.70 -8.66
C LYS A 8 3.98 26.50 -8.40
N LEU A 9 2.78 26.72 -7.85
CA LEU A 9 1.81 25.66 -7.60
C LEU A 9 1.34 24.99 -8.89
N LEU A 10 1.09 25.77 -9.95
CA LEU A 10 0.74 25.23 -11.26
C LEU A 10 1.87 24.36 -11.83
N LYS A 11 3.12 24.83 -11.77
CA LYS A 11 4.29 24.06 -12.24
C LYS A 11 4.40 22.73 -11.49
N THR A 12 4.30 22.75 -10.16
CA THR A 12 4.33 21.53 -9.34
C THR A 12 3.20 20.59 -9.73
N ARG A 13 1.95 21.09 -9.87
CA ARG A 13 0.79 20.27 -10.23
C ARG A 13 0.97 19.59 -11.59
N VAL A 14 1.46 20.31 -12.60
CA VAL A 14 1.74 19.75 -13.93
C VAL A 14 2.80 18.65 -13.86
N GLN A 15 3.89 18.89 -13.12
CA GLN A 15 4.96 17.90 -12.95
C GLN A 15 4.46 16.64 -12.23
N CYS A 16 3.66 16.80 -11.17
CA CYS A 16 3.09 15.67 -10.43
C CYS A 16 2.16 14.83 -11.30
N ARG A 17 1.29 15.47 -12.08
CA ARG A 17 0.39 14.77 -13.02
C ARG A 17 1.17 14.04 -14.11
N LEU A 18 2.22 14.66 -14.66
CA LEU A 18 3.08 14.00 -15.64
C LEU A 18 3.81 12.79 -15.05
N ALA A 19 4.27 12.89 -13.80
CA ALA A 19 4.91 11.77 -13.11
C ALA A 19 3.92 10.62 -12.84
N LEU A 20 2.72 10.93 -12.33
CA LEU A 20 1.65 9.94 -12.14
C LEU A 20 1.29 9.23 -13.44
N HIS A 21 1.13 9.97 -14.54
CA HIS A 21 0.81 9.38 -15.84
C HIS A 21 1.89 8.36 -16.29
N LYS A 22 3.17 8.67 -16.07
CA LYS A 22 4.26 7.73 -16.37
C LYS A 22 4.21 6.50 -15.46
N GLN A 23 3.88 6.68 -14.18
CA GLN A 23 3.74 5.59 -13.23
C GLN A 23 2.56 4.68 -13.59
N PHE A 24 1.39 5.24 -13.91
CA PHE A 24 0.21 4.47 -14.34
C PHE A 24 0.51 3.58 -15.54
N GLY A 25 1.23 4.09 -16.53
CA GLY A 25 1.65 3.29 -17.68
C GLY A 25 2.50 2.07 -17.30
N SER A 26 3.24 2.07 -16.18
CA SER A 26 3.94 0.88 -15.68
C SER A 26 3.02 -0.04 -14.87
N LEU A 27 2.14 0.56 -14.04
CA LEU A 27 1.22 -0.15 -13.16
C LEU A 27 0.17 -0.95 -13.93
N GLU A 28 -0.25 -0.48 -15.10
CA GLU A 28 -1.16 -1.19 -16.01
C GLU A 28 -0.57 -2.53 -16.51
N TYR A 29 0.76 -2.65 -16.60
CA TYR A 29 1.45 -3.91 -16.89
C TYR A 29 1.79 -4.73 -15.63
N GLY A 30 1.27 -4.35 -14.46
CA GLY A 30 1.57 -5.01 -13.19
C GLY A 30 2.98 -4.74 -12.65
N ILE A 31 3.69 -3.75 -13.21
CA ILE A 31 5.04 -3.39 -12.78
C ILE A 31 4.94 -2.20 -11.83
N VAL A 32 5.42 -2.36 -10.59
CA VAL A 32 5.54 -1.26 -9.62
C VAL A 32 6.94 -0.64 -9.76
N PRO A 33 7.08 0.54 -10.41
CA PRO A 33 8.40 1.11 -10.63
C PRO A 33 8.94 1.76 -9.35
N VAL A 34 10.07 1.24 -8.85
CA VAL A 34 10.80 1.81 -7.71
C VAL A 34 12.14 2.34 -8.20
N THR A 35 12.38 3.63 -8.00
CA THR A 35 13.64 4.29 -8.34
C THR A 35 14.78 3.80 -7.44
N SER A 36 16.03 3.81 -7.94
CA SER A 36 17.23 3.43 -7.17
C SER A 36 17.32 4.13 -5.81
N ASP A 37 16.96 5.42 -5.79
CA ASP A 37 16.99 6.26 -4.58
C ASP A 37 15.97 5.83 -3.53
N CYS A 38 15.08 4.89 -3.83
CA CYS A 38 14.05 4.38 -2.92
C CYS A 38 14.27 2.90 -2.56
N HIS A 39 15.27 2.22 -3.13
CA HIS A 39 15.50 0.78 -2.89
C HIS A 39 15.75 0.45 -1.43
N TYR A 40 16.40 1.35 -0.68
CA TYR A 40 16.67 1.18 0.75
C TYR A 40 15.41 1.09 1.61
N LEU A 41 14.25 1.53 1.10
CA LEU A 41 12.97 1.48 1.81
C LEU A 41 12.37 0.07 1.88
N PHE A 42 12.89 -0.86 1.07
CA PHE A 42 12.31 -2.19 0.85
C PHE A 42 13.36 -3.30 1.01
N PRO A 43 12.95 -4.53 1.34
CA PRO A 43 13.83 -5.69 1.26
C PRO A 43 14.22 -6.00 -0.19
N ALA A 44 15.37 -6.64 -0.38
CA ALA A 44 15.88 -6.98 -1.71
C ALA A 44 14.97 -7.93 -2.51
N LYS A 45 14.28 -8.85 -1.82
CA LYS A 45 13.33 -9.79 -2.43
C LYS A 45 11.91 -9.40 -2.01
N VAL A 46 11.02 -9.24 -2.98
CA VAL A 46 9.57 -9.06 -2.81
C VAL A 46 8.87 -10.06 -3.74
N VAL A 47 7.95 -10.85 -3.20
CA VAL A 47 7.34 -11.99 -3.91
C VAL A 47 5.93 -11.65 -4.38
N SER A 48 5.15 -10.99 -3.52
CA SER A 48 3.84 -10.46 -3.89
C SER A 48 3.96 -9.46 -5.03
N ARG A 49 3.01 -9.49 -5.97
CA ARG A 49 3.04 -8.66 -7.18
C ARG A 49 1.70 -7.99 -7.45
N LEU A 50 1.76 -6.80 -8.03
CA LEU A 50 0.59 -6.15 -8.59
C LEU A 50 0.15 -6.90 -9.86
N VAL A 51 -1.11 -7.30 -9.92
CA VAL A 51 -1.68 -7.99 -11.09
C VAL A 51 -2.76 -7.17 -11.79
N LYS A 52 -3.31 -6.17 -11.11
CA LYS A 52 -4.34 -5.29 -11.67
C LYS A 52 -4.20 -3.89 -11.10
N TRP A 53 -4.27 -2.89 -11.98
CA TRP A 53 -4.43 -1.49 -11.64
C TRP A 53 -5.49 -0.91 -12.59
N VAL A 54 -6.63 -0.52 -12.05
CA VAL A 54 -7.74 0.02 -12.86
C VAL A 54 -8.33 1.24 -12.20
N THR A 55 -8.83 2.18 -13.01
CA THR A 55 -9.71 3.25 -12.51
C THR A 55 -11.10 2.67 -12.23
N ILE A 56 -11.78 3.22 -11.22
CA ILE A 56 -13.17 2.92 -10.90
C ILE A 56 -13.94 4.23 -10.72
N ALA A 57 -15.27 4.20 -10.86
CA ALA A 57 -16.09 5.37 -10.63
C ALA A 57 -16.20 5.70 -9.12
N HIS A 58 -16.65 6.91 -8.80
CA HIS A 58 -16.90 7.30 -7.40
C HIS A 58 -18.00 6.42 -6.79
N GLU A 59 -19.06 6.18 -7.56
CA GLU A 59 -20.19 5.33 -7.20
C GLU A 59 -19.72 3.90 -6.87
N ASP A 60 -18.87 3.33 -7.72
CA ASP A 60 -18.29 2.01 -7.48
C ASP A 60 -17.44 2.00 -6.19
N TYR A 61 -16.69 3.06 -5.91
CA TYR A 61 -15.85 3.15 -4.71
C TYR A 61 -16.67 3.22 -3.42
N VAL A 62 -17.78 3.97 -3.41
CA VAL A 62 -18.63 4.11 -2.22
C VAL A 62 -19.47 2.87 -1.93
N GLU A 63 -19.73 2.04 -2.95
CA GLU A 63 -20.41 0.75 -2.80
C GLU A 63 -19.52 -0.35 -2.20
N LEU A 64 -18.19 -0.17 -2.21
CA LEU A 64 -17.27 -1.13 -1.60
C LEU A 64 -17.49 -1.20 -0.08
N HIS A 65 -17.81 -2.40 0.41
CA HIS A 65 -18.16 -2.60 1.81
C HIS A 65 -17.03 -2.25 2.79
N PHE A 66 -15.77 -2.24 2.34
CA PHE A 66 -14.56 -1.97 3.14
C PHE A 66 -14.02 -0.53 2.99
N THR A 67 -14.77 0.39 2.37
CA THR A 67 -14.35 1.81 2.22
C THR A 67 -15.17 2.79 3.06
N LYS A 68 -16.15 2.29 3.83
CA LYS A 68 -17.13 3.10 4.57
C LYS A 68 -16.50 4.17 5.45
N ASP A 69 -15.45 3.82 6.20
CA ASP A 69 -14.79 4.76 7.11
C ASP A 69 -14.22 5.99 6.38
N ILE A 70 -13.73 5.82 5.15
CA ILE A 70 -13.18 6.91 4.33
C ILE A 70 -14.30 7.78 3.76
N VAL A 71 -15.43 7.17 3.40
CA VAL A 71 -16.61 7.89 2.92
C VAL A 71 -17.22 8.71 4.06
N GLU A 72 -17.42 8.11 5.22
CA GLU A 72 -17.97 8.75 6.41
C GLU A 72 -17.07 9.86 6.96
N ALA A 73 -15.74 9.70 6.85
CA ALA A 73 -14.77 10.73 7.20
C ALA A 73 -14.73 11.92 6.20
N GLY A 74 -15.50 11.88 5.10
CA GLY A 74 -15.53 12.92 4.09
C GLY A 74 -14.27 12.98 3.23
N LEU A 75 -13.47 11.92 3.20
CA LEU A 75 -12.20 11.85 2.46
C LEU A 75 -12.41 11.36 1.01
N ALA A 76 -13.57 10.78 0.71
CA ALA A 76 -13.96 10.33 -0.63
C ALA A 76 -14.92 11.32 -1.33
N ALA A 77 -14.43 12.51 -1.66
CA ALA A 77 -15.16 13.50 -2.46
C ALA A 77 -15.23 13.16 -3.96
N ASP A 78 -16.34 13.50 -4.61
CA ASP A 78 -16.60 13.34 -6.06
C ASP A 78 -15.51 13.90 -6.99
N THR A 79 -14.78 14.92 -6.55
CA THR A 79 -13.66 15.54 -7.27
C THR A 79 -12.35 14.74 -7.22
N ASN A 80 -12.28 13.66 -6.44
CA ASN A 80 -11.12 12.78 -6.36
C ASN A 80 -11.07 11.80 -7.54
N LEU A 81 -9.91 11.17 -7.73
CA LEU A 81 -9.76 10.04 -8.64
C LEU A 81 -9.71 8.74 -7.83
N TYR A 82 -10.38 7.71 -8.34
CA TYR A 82 -10.51 6.42 -7.67
C TYR A 82 -9.88 5.30 -8.50
N TYR A 83 -9.17 4.41 -7.80
CA TYR A 83 -8.51 3.27 -8.40
C TYR A 83 -8.72 2.02 -7.56
N MET A 84 -8.65 0.87 -8.22
CA MET A 84 -8.59 -0.45 -7.60
C MET A 84 -7.29 -1.13 -8.01
N ALA A 85 -6.47 -1.46 -7.01
CA ALA A 85 -5.29 -2.30 -7.17
C ALA A 85 -5.59 -3.72 -6.68
N LEU A 86 -4.98 -4.72 -7.32
CA LEU A 86 -4.98 -6.10 -6.85
C LEU A 86 -3.55 -6.58 -6.73
N VAL A 87 -3.14 -6.93 -5.52
CA VAL A 87 -1.84 -7.55 -5.23
C VAL A 87 -2.07 -9.02 -4.89
N GLU A 88 -1.29 -9.91 -5.51
CA GLU A 88 -1.44 -11.36 -5.32
C GLU A 88 -0.12 -12.04 -4.94
N ARG A 89 -0.26 -13.11 -4.16
CA ARG A 89 0.78 -14.12 -3.93
C ARG A 89 0.11 -15.47 -3.68
N GLY A 90 0.39 -16.47 -4.51
CA GLY A 90 -0.26 -17.78 -4.40
C GLY A 90 -1.78 -17.65 -4.49
N THR A 91 -2.51 -18.23 -3.52
CA THR A 91 -3.97 -18.10 -3.46
C THR A 91 -4.45 -16.80 -2.80
N ALA A 92 -3.56 -16.01 -2.20
CA ALA A 92 -3.93 -14.80 -1.47
C ALA A 92 -4.12 -13.60 -2.42
N LYS A 93 -5.25 -12.91 -2.26
CA LYS A 93 -5.64 -11.75 -3.06
C LYS A 93 -5.92 -10.54 -2.18
N LEU A 94 -5.10 -9.51 -2.28
CA LEU A 94 -5.26 -8.25 -1.57
C LEU A 94 -5.80 -7.18 -2.53
N GLN A 95 -7.07 -6.83 -2.36
CA GLN A 95 -7.67 -5.67 -2.99
C GLN A 95 -7.27 -4.42 -2.22
N ALA A 96 -6.90 -3.37 -2.96
CA ALA A 96 -6.64 -2.06 -2.39
C ALA A 96 -7.39 -0.99 -3.17
N ALA A 97 -8.43 -0.43 -2.55
CA ALA A 97 -9.15 0.72 -3.08
C ALA A 97 -8.37 2.00 -2.74
N VAL A 98 -8.16 2.87 -3.72
CA VAL A 98 -7.26 4.01 -3.61
C VAL A 98 -8.00 5.31 -3.92
N VAL A 99 -7.89 6.28 -3.02
CA VAL A 99 -8.36 7.65 -3.22
C VAL A 99 -7.18 8.55 -3.52
N LEU A 100 -7.20 9.20 -4.69
CA LEU A 100 -6.20 10.15 -5.13
C LEU A 100 -6.81 11.56 -5.19
N ASN A 101 -6.40 12.42 -4.26
CA ASN A 101 -6.82 13.81 -4.26
C ASN A 101 -6.09 14.63 -5.34
N PRO A 102 -6.75 15.59 -6.02
CA PRO A 102 -6.10 16.46 -7.02
C PRO A 102 -4.88 17.26 -6.52
N GLY A 103 -4.72 17.38 -5.21
CA GLY A 103 -3.55 17.92 -4.51
C GLY A 103 -2.39 16.93 -4.30
N TYR A 104 -2.34 15.83 -5.06
CA TYR A 104 -1.23 14.86 -5.04
C TYR A 104 0.14 15.57 -5.07
N SER A 105 1.08 15.08 -4.25
CA SER A 105 2.35 15.67 -3.77
C SER A 105 2.26 16.50 -2.50
N PHE A 106 1.07 16.94 -2.09
CA PHE A 106 0.84 17.63 -0.81
C PHE A 106 -0.09 16.84 0.11
N ILE A 107 -1.03 16.10 -0.50
CA ILE A 107 -1.94 15.20 0.19
C ILE A 107 -1.62 13.77 -0.30
N PRO A 108 -1.34 12.81 0.60
CA PRO A 108 -1.05 11.44 0.22
C PRO A 108 -2.30 10.75 -0.34
N LEU A 109 -2.08 9.68 -1.09
CA LEU A 109 -3.19 8.78 -1.42
C LEU A 109 -3.57 7.96 -0.18
N ILE A 110 -4.84 7.61 -0.11
CA ILE A 110 -5.40 6.78 0.97
C ILE A 110 -5.77 5.42 0.38
N PHE A 111 -5.33 4.36 1.05
CA PHE A 111 -5.59 2.97 0.72
C PHE A 111 -6.59 2.37 1.71
N GLN A 112 -7.55 1.61 1.21
CA GLN A 112 -8.42 0.72 1.99
C GLN A 112 -8.24 -0.71 1.50
N LEU A 113 -8.06 -1.65 2.42
CA LEU A 113 -7.59 -2.99 2.13
C LEU A 113 -8.65 -4.05 2.42
N CYS A 114 -8.80 -4.98 1.49
CA CYS A 114 -9.56 -6.22 1.67
C CYS A 114 -8.72 -7.41 1.21
N LEU A 115 -8.37 -8.28 2.15
CA LEU A 115 -7.63 -9.51 1.88
C LEU A 115 -8.59 -10.69 1.80
N ASN A 116 -8.66 -11.32 0.64
CA ASN A 116 -9.34 -12.58 0.44
C ASN A 116 -8.32 -13.72 0.47
N TRP A 117 -8.18 -14.32 1.65
CA TRP A 117 -7.36 -15.51 1.88
C TRP A 117 -7.75 -16.15 3.21
N LYS A 118 -8.20 -17.41 3.19
CA LYS A 118 -8.82 -18.09 4.35
C LYS A 118 -9.97 -17.26 4.93
N GLY A 119 -10.92 -16.91 4.07
CA GLY A 119 -11.98 -15.95 4.36
C GLY A 119 -11.60 -14.50 4.07
N GLU A 120 -12.59 -13.63 4.16
CA GLU A 120 -12.46 -12.20 3.88
C GLU A 120 -12.02 -11.45 5.15
N LYS A 121 -10.92 -10.71 5.03
CA LYS A 121 -10.35 -9.89 6.10
C LYS A 121 -10.28 -8.44 5.66
N THR A 122 -10.93 -7.57 6.40
CA THR A 122 -11.01 -6.13 6.14
C THR A 122 -10.52 -5.36 7.36
N ASN A 123 -10.49 -4.04 7.24
CA ASN A 123 -10.22 -3.16 8.38
C ASN A 123 -11.21 -3.39 9.54
N SER A 124 -12.45 -3.81 9.29
CA SER A 124 -13.46 -3.95 10.34
C SER A 124 -13.21 -5.16 11.25
N ASN A 125 -12.65 -6.24 10.70
CA ASN A 125 -12.56 -7.54 11.39
C ASN A 125 -11.12 -8.04 11.65
N ALA A 126 -10.09 -7.35 11.13
CA ALA A 126 -8.70 -7.80 11.26
C ALA A 126 -7.73 -6.67 11.61
N ASP A 127 -7.18 -6.70 12.83
CA ASP A 127 -6.22 -5.70 13.34
C ASP A 127 -4.98 -5.56 12.46
N ASN A 128 -4.47 -6.68 11.92
CA ASN A 128 -3.31 -6.67 11.04
C ASN A 128 -3.61 -6.00 9.68
N ILE A 129 -4.86 -5.97 9.21
CA ILE A 129 -5.24 -5.21 8.01
C ILE A 129 -5.20 -3.71 8.31
N ARG A 130 -5.75 -3.27 9.45
CA ARG A 130 -5.63 -1.87 9.91
C ARG A 130 -4.17 -1.44 10.07
N ALA A 131 -3.31 -2.35 10.54
CA ALA A 131 -1.88 -2.10 10.67
C ALA A 131 -1.21 -1.87 9.31
N MET A 132 -1.54 -2.69 8.30
CA MET A 132 -1.04 -2.51 6.94
C MET A 132 -1.53 -1.19 6.32
N GLU A 133 -2.80 -0.83 6.55
CA GLU A 133 -3.33 0.48 6.16
C GLU A 133 -2.58 1.63 6.85
N SER A 134 -2.29 1.51 8.14
CA SER A 134 -1.51 2.52 8.88
C SER A 134 -0.10 2.70 8.31
N GLU A 135 0.59 1.60 7.98
CA GLU A 135 1.92 1.66 7.37
C GLU A 135 1.92 2.33 5.98
N ALA A 136 0.86 2.14 5.20
CA ALA A 136 0.74 2.79 3.89
C ALA A 136 0.27 4.25 4.00
N ASN A 137 -0.72 4.54 4.85
CA ASN A 137 -1.45 5.80 4.88
C ASN A 137 -0.90 6.81 5.90
N VAL A 138 -0.51 6.35 7.09
CA VAL A 138 -0.07 7.21 8.20
C VAL A 138 1.45 7.41 8.12
N CYS A 139 2.19 6.32 7.89
CA CYS A 139 3.65 6.34 7.76
C CYS A 139 4.13 6.78 6.37
N TYR A 140 3.26 7.36 5.54
CA TYR A 140 3.53 7.74 4.14
C TYR A 140 4.75 8.65 3.96
N LYS A 141 5.11 9.45 4.98
CA LYS A 141 6.28 10.34 4.93
C LYS A 141 7.59 9.58 4.78
N GLU A 142 7.66 8.34 5.28
CA GLU A 142 8.80 7.44 5.08
C GLU A 142 8.90 6.95 3.62
N LEU A 143 7.83 7.08 2.85
CA LEU A 143 7.69 6.60 1.48
C LEU A 143 7.78 7.70 0.41
N CYS A 144 7.92 8.98 0.80
CA CYS A 144 7.98 10.08 -0.16
C CYS A 144 9.20 9.98 -1.09
N GLY A 145 10.30 9.38 -0.66
CA GLY A 145 11.57 9.39 -1.40
C GLY A 145 12.17 10.81 -1.52
N PRO A 146 13.08 11.04 -2.47
CA PRO A 146 13.69 12.36 -2.67
C PRO A 146 12.66 13.40 -3.12
N ARG A 147 12.88 14.67 -2.72
CA ARG A 147 12.05 15.78 -3.18
C ARG A 147 12.09 15.87 -4.72
N PRO A 148 10.96 16.12 -5.40
CA PRO A 148 9.68 16.62 -4.85
C PRO A 148 8.67 15.54 -4.43
N GLY A 149 9.08 14.27 -4.28
CA GLY A 149 8.23 13.22 -3.72
C GLY A 149 7.25 12.57 -4.71
N HIS A 150 7.55 12.60 -6.01
CA HIS A 150 6.68 12.05 -7.04
C HIS A 150 6.46 10.53 -6.95
N GLN A 151 7.37 9.80 -6.28
CA GLN A 151 7.34 8.33 -6.18
C GLN A 151 6.47 7.80 -5.04
N LEU A 152 5.69 8.66 -4.36
CA LEU A 152 4.90 8.24 -3.21
C LEU A 152 3.93 7.10 -3.53
N LEU A 153 3.16 7.20 -4.61
CA LEU A 153 2.22 6.16 -5.04
C LEU A 153 2.91 4.79 -5.20
N THR A 154 4.00 4.75 -5.96
CA THR A 154 4.67 3.49 -6.30
C THR A 154 5.39 2.91 -5.09
N ASN A 155 5.91 3.76 -4.21
CA ASN A 155 6.48 3.35 -2.94
C ASN A 155 5.40 2.82 -1.97
N GLN A 156 4.20 3.39 -1.94
CA GLN A 156 3.06 2.85 -1.16
C GLN A 156 2.62 1.48 -1.71
N LEU A 157 2.48 1.32 -3.02
CA LEU A 157 2.16 0.03 -3.65
C LEU A 157 3.24 -1.03 -3.38
N GLN A 158 4.52 -0.65 -3.46
CA GLN A 158 5.62 -1.54 -3.13
C GLN A 158 5.60 -1.92 -1.65
N ARG A 159 5.31 -0.97 -0.75
CA ARG A 159 5.12 -1.24 0.68
C ARG A 159 3.99 -2.25 0.88
N LEU A 160 2.85 -2.12 0.20
CA LEU A 160 1.76 -3.10 0.30
C LEU A 160 2.17 -4.51 -0.16
N CYS A 161 2.98 -4.64 -1.22
CA CYS A 161 3.52 -5.93 -1.65
C CYS A 161 4.41 -6.56 -0.55
N VAL A 162 5.26 -5.75 0.08
CA VAL A 162 6.10 -6.19 1.20
C VAL A 162 5.27 -6.57 2.42
N LEU A 163 4.24 -5.78 2.74
CA LEU A 163 3.36 -6.03 3.87
C LEU A 163 2.56 -7.33 3.69
N LEU A 164 2.09 -7.61 2.46
CA LEU A 164 1.42 -8.88 2.14
C LEU A 164 2.38 -10.06 2.29
N ASP A 165 3.64 -9.94 1.83
CA ASP A 165 4.65 -10.97 2.06
C ASP A 165 4.82 -11.27 3.55
N VAL A 166 5.06 -10.23 4.37
CA VAL A 166 5.21 -10.39 5.82
C VAL A 166 3.96 -10.99 6.44
N TYR A 167 2.77 -10.53 6.02
CA TYR A 167 1.50 -11.04 6.54
C TYR A 167 1.39 -12.55 6.37
N LEU A 168 1.60 -13.03 5.15
CA LEU A 168 1.44 -14.43 4.78
C LEU A 168 2.53 -15.33 5.37
N GLU A 169 3.78 -14.86 5.37
CA GLU A 169 4.93 -15.62 5.87
C GLU A 169 4.90 -15.80 7.39
N THR A 170 4.39 -14.80 8.10
CA THR A 170 4.27 -14.83 9.57
C THR A 170 2.92 -15.38 10.04
N GLU A 171 2.05 -15.83 9.14
CA GLU A 171 0.80 -16.49 9.55
C GLU A 171 1.13 -17.84 10.21
N ILE A 172 0.44 -18.10 11.33
CA ILE A 172 0.56 -19.37 12.04
C ILE A 172 -0.09 -20.44 11.18
N HIS A 173 0.69 -21.48 10.89
CA HIS A 173 0.16 -22.67 10.28
C HIS A 173 -0.39 -23.59 11.36
N ASP A 174 -1.44 -24.33 11.04
CA ASP A 174 -1.83 -25.47 11.86
C ASP A 174 -0.86 -26.61 11.51
N ASP A 175 0.10 -26.88 12.40
CA ASP A 175 1.15 -27.89 12.19
C ASP A 175 0.59 -29.33 12.05
N SER A 176 -0.72 -29.52 12.17
CA SER A 176 -1.40 -30.81 11.95
C SER A 176 -1.58 -31.21 10.48
N MET A 177 -1.36 -30.30 9.52
CA MET A 177 -1.44 -30.58 8.09
C MET A 177 -0.06 -30.97 7.54
N GLU A 178 0.15 -32.25 7.23
CA GLU A 178 1.34 -32.73 6.50
C GLU A 178 1.35 -32.16 5.07
N GLY A 179 2.03 -31.03 4.87
CA GLY A 179 2.21 -30.43 3.55
C GLY A 179 3.17 -29.23 3.57
N PRO A 180 3.81 -28.91 2.43
CA PRO A 180 4.66 -27.73 2.35
C PRO A 180 3.85 -26.46 2.61
N LYS A 181 4.36 -25.58 3.47
CA LYS A 181 3.74 -24.28 3.77
C LYS A 181 3.58 -23.49 2.47
N GLU A 182 2.35 -23.07 2.17
CA GLU A 182 2.02 -22.27 0.96
C GLU A 182 2.92 -21.01 0.84
N PHE A 183 3.24 -20.40 1.98
CA PHE A 183 4.08 -19.21 2.07
C PHE A 183 5.28 -19.47 2.99
N PRO A 184 6.42 -19.95 2.47
CA PRO A 184 7.62 -20.18 3.28
C PRO A 184 8.13 -18.85 3.85
N GLN A 185 8.59 -18.88 5.10
CA GLN A 185 9.13 -17.71 5.76
C GLN A 185 10.54 -17.40 5.22
N GLU A 186 10.65 -16.29 4.50
CA GLU A 186 11.90 -15.78 3.93
C GLU A 186 12.32 -14.47 4.60
N LYS A 187 11.37 -13.65 5.08
CA LYS A 187 11.70 -12.40 5.77
C LYS A 187 12.21 -12.66 7.19
N THR A 188 13.37 -12.08 7.50
CA THR A 188 13.92 -12.06 8.85
C THR A 188 13.08 -11.17 9.76
N CYS A 189 12.46 -11.76 10.78
CA CYS A 189 11.64 -11.05 11.77
C CYS A 189 12.23 -11.26 13.17
N LEU A 190 12.44 -10.19 13.95
CA LEU A 190 12.96 -10.33 15.32
C LEU A 190 11.99 -11.06 16.25
N ARG A 191 10.69 -10.86 16.03
CA ARG A 191 9.60 -11.47 16.77
C ARG A 191 8.37 -11.52 15.87
N LEU A 192 7.64 -12.63 15.89
CA LEU A 192 6.49 -12.84 14.99
C LEU A 192 5.23 -12.08 15.45
N PHE A 193 5.03 -11.93 16.76
CA PHE A 193 3.83 -11.32 17.33
C PHE A 193 4.12 -10.43 18.52
N ARG A 194 3.43 -9.29 18.64
CA ARG A 194 3.49 -8.41 19.81
C ARG A 194 2.10 -8.04 20.32
N GLY A 195 1.96 -7.99 21.64
CA GLY A 195 0.75 -7.51 22.32
C GLY A 195 -0.47 -8.43 22.21
N PRO A 196 -1.59 -8.05 22.86
CA PRO A 196 -2.82 -8.85 22.87
C PRO A 196 -3.44 -9.06 21.48
N SER A 197 -3.33 -8.08 20.58
CA SER A 197 -3.82 -8.14 19.20
C SER A 197 -2.93 -8.99 18.28
N ARG A 198 -1.84 -9.56 18.79
CA ARG A 198 -0.89 -10.38 18.03
C ARG A 198 -0.44 -9.67 16.74
N MET A 199 -0.01 -8.42 16.89
CA MET A 199 0.45 -7.59 15.78
C MET A 199 1.64 -8.23 15.11
N LYS A 200 1.67 -8.22 13.78
CA LYS A 200 2.79 -8.69 12.97
C LYS A 200 3.88 -7.61 12.81
N PRO A 201 5.13 -7.98 12.51
CA PRO A 201 6.25 -7.06 12.41
C PRO A 201 6.29 -6.39 11.03
N PHE A 202 5.54 -5.32 10.82
CA PHE A 202 5.44 -4.68 9.50
C PHE A 202 6.55 -3.66 9.19
N LYS A 203 7.31 -3.22 10.18
CA LYS A 203 8.34 -2.19 10.00
C LYS A 203 9.64 -2.79 9.49
N TYR A 204 10.08 -2.38 8.31
CA TYR A 204 11.37 -2.78 7.75
C TYR A 204 12.50 -1.89 8.26
N ASN A 205 13.58 -2.51 8.76
CA ASN A 205 14.74 -1.80 9.28
C ASN A 205 15.94 -1.95 8.35
N HIS A 206 16.25 -0.87 7.64
CA HIS A 206 17.51 -0.72 6.90
C HIS A 206 18.55 -0.04 7.83
N PRO A 207 19.83 -0.47 7.84
CA PRO A 207 20.50 -1.43 6.92
C PRO A 207 20.47 -2.90 7.33
N GLN A 208 19.99 -3.24 8.53
CA GLN A 208 20.14 -4.60 9.09
C GLN A 208 19.28 -5.65 8.38
N GLY A 209 18.26 -5.25 7.61
CA GLY A 209 17.51 -6.16 6.74
C GLY A 209 16.51 -7.05 7.48
N PHE A 210 15.92 -6.56 8.58
CA PHE A 210 14.93 -7.31 9.35
C PHE A 210 13.65 -6.51 9.59
N PHE A 211 12.59 -7.23 9.96
CA PHE A 211 11.29 -6.71 10.30
C PHE A 211 11.07 -6.66 11.82
N SER A 212 10.50 -5.54 12.28
CA SER A 212 10.10 -5.31 13.67
C SER A 212 8.67 -4.79 13.77
N HIS A 213 8.17 -4.68 14.99
CA HIS A 213 6.90 -4.01 15.27
C HIS A 213 7.13 -2.50 15.31
N CYS A 214 6.08 -1.73 15.01
CA CYS A 214 6.04 -0.28 15.23
C CYS A 214 6.00 0.05 16.72
#